data_AF-A0A699RQ31-F1
#
_entry.id   AF-A0A699RQ31-F1
#
_cell.length_a   1.000
_cell.length_b   1.000
_cell.length_c   1.000
_cell.angle_alpha   90.00
_cell.angle_beta   90.00
_cell.angle_gamma   90.00
#
_symmetry.space_group_name_H-M   'P 1'
#
loop_
_entity.id
_entity.type
_entity.pdbx_description
1 polymer ?
#
loop_
_entity_poly.entity_id
_entity_poly.type
_entity_poly.pdbx_seq_one_letter_code
_entity_poly.pdbx_strand_id
1 'polypeptide(L)'
;MRQRHGLELLKDYDTNIQYHPGKANDTRLVIPNDASLREALLTEAHSSPFSVHPGSMKMYHDLKQYFWWSGMKGDVAMFVSKCLICQQVKIEHQRASGLLQPLDISV
;
A
#
# COMPACT_ATOMS: atom_id res chain seq x y z
N MET A 1 8.22 -7.87 1.11
CA MET A 1 9.41 -7.28 0.46
C MET A 1 10.69 -7.94 0.98
N ARG A 2 11.42 -8.69 0.14
CA ARG A 2 12.78 -9.17 0.45
C ARG A 2 13.81 -8.23 -0.21
N GLN A 3 13.97 -7.08 0.44
CA GLN A 3 15.18 -6.25 0.68
C GLN A 3 16.25 -5.95 -0.39
N ARG A 4 16.39 -6.65 -1.52
CA ARG A 4 17.54 -6.40 -2.44
C ARG A 4 17.23 -5.52 -3.66
N HIS A 5 16.09 -5.69 -4.32
CA HIS A 5 15.79 -4.92 -5.55
C HIS A 5 15.31 -3.49 -5.30
N GLY A 6 14.58 -3.22 -4.21
CA GLY A 6 14.05 -1.88 -3.94
C GLY A 6 15.12 -0.81 -3.67
N LEU A 7 16.29 -1.19 -3.13
CA LEU A 7 17.41 -0.27 -2.98
C LEU A 7 18.12 0.01 -4.30
N GLU A 8 18.06 -0.89 -5.28
CA GLU A 8 18.72 -0.73 -6.59
C GLU A 8 18.10 0.39 -7.41
N LEU A 9 16.75 0.49 -7.40
CA LEU A 9 16.00 1.59 -8.04
C LEU A 9 16.31 2.98 -7.47
N LEU A 10 16.85 3.03 -6.25
CA LEU A 10 17.21 4.27 -5.56
C LEU A 10 18.68 4.66 -5.78
N LYS A 11 19.51 3.79 -6.38
CA LYS A 11 20.92 4.09 -6.67
C LYS A 11 21.08 5.04 -7.85
N ASP A 12 20.17 4.95 -8.83
CA ASP A 12 20.21 5.74 -10.07
C ASP A 12 19.53 7.12 -9.92
N TYR A 13 18.74 7.29 -8.86
CA TYR A 13 18.11 8.56 -8.53
C TYR A 13 18.99 9.23 -7.47
N ASP A 14 19.67 10.32 -7.84
CA ASP A 14 20.54 11.16 -7.01
C ASP A 14 19.71 11.80 -5.88
N THR A 15 19.33 10.96 -4.92
CA THR A 15 18.32 11.25 -3.92
C THR A 15 19.04 11.89 -2.75
N ASN A 16 18.75 13.17 -2.50
CA ASN A 16 18.89 13.78 -1.19
C ASN A 16 17.93 13.07 -0.21
N ILE A 17 18.22 11.81 0.11
CA ILE A 17 17.48 11.00 1.08
C ILE A 17 17.68 11.67 2.42
N GLN A 18 16.67 12.43 2.84
CA GLN A 18 16.65 12.99 4.17
C GLN A 18 16.20 11.90 5.14
N TYR A 19 16.85 11.88 6.28
CA TYR A 19 16.51 10.99 7.37
C TYR A 19 15.37 11.57 8.18
N HIS A 20 14.26 10.84 8.36
CA HIS A 20 13.23 11.28 9.29
C HIS A 20 13.48 10.62 10.66
N PRO A 21 13.73 11.37 11.74
CA PRO A 21 13.78 10.79 13.08
C PRO A 21 12.35 10.45 13.52
N GLY A 22 11.88 9.26 13.13
CA GLY A 22 10.80 8.57 13.84
C GLY A 22 11.32 8.02 15.17
N LYS A 23 10.39 7.61 16.07
CA LYS A 23 10.67 7.07 17.42
C LYS A 23 12.00 6.31 17.48
N ALA A 24 12.79 6.57 18.53
CA ALA A 24 14.12 6.02 18.79
C ALA A 24 14.32 4.66 18.10
N ASN A 25 15.16 4.66 17.04
CA ASN A 25 15.60 3.52 16.23
C ASN A 25 14.88 3.25 14.88
N ASP A 26 13.92 4.08 14.44
CA ASP A 26 13.22 3.84 13.16
C ASP A 26 13.80 4.67 12.00
N THR A 27 14.78 4.07 11.30
CA THR A 27 15.48 4.69 10.18
C THR A 27 14.71 4.57 8.88
N ARG A 28 13.98 5.63 8.49
CA ARG A 28 13.22 5.67 7.24
C ARG A 28 13.80 6.65 6.22
N LEU A 29 13.80 6.23 4.96
CA LEU A 29 14.18 7.02 3.81
C LEU A 29 13.02 7.95 3.43
N VAL A 30 13.27 9.26 3.43
CA VAL A 30 12.28 10.24 2.94
C VAL A 30 12.30 10.26 1.42
N ILE A 31 11.16 9.98 0.81
CA ILE A 31 10.99 10.02 -0.64
C ILE A 31 10.56 11.44 -1.06
N PRO A 32 11.28 12.10 -1.98
CA PRO A 32 10.93 13.44 -2.45
C PRO A 32 9.55 13.46 -3.13
N ASN A 33 9.05 14.66 -3.41
CA ASN A 33 7.82 14.84 -4.18
C ASN A 33 8.05 14.67 -5.68
N ASP A 34 8.61 13.53 -6.06
CA ASP A 34 8.76 13.10 -7.45
C ASP A 34 7.74 12.00 -7.75
N ALA A 35 6.85 12.27 -8.71
CA ALA A 35 5.78 11.36 -9.09
C ALA A 35 6.31 10.06 -9.70
N SER A 36 7.34 10.13 -10.54
CA SER A 36 7.94 8.97 -11.21
C SER A 36 8.61 8.02 -10.22
N LEU A 37 9.32 8.58 -9.23
CA LEU A 37 9.96 7.79 -8.18
C LEU A 37 8.94 7.08 -7.29
N ARG A 38 7.92 7.81 -6.84
CA ARG A 38 6.84 7.23 -6.03
C ARG A 38 6.07 6.16 -6.80
N GLU A 39 5.76 6.40 -8.08
CA GLU A 39 5.09 5.43 -8.93
C GLU A 39 5.92 4.16 -9.16
N ALA A 40 7.23 4.30 -9.41
CA ALA A 40 8.14 3.17 -9.55
C ALA A 40 8.18 2.31 -8.27
N LEU A 41 8.28 2.96 -7.11
CA LEU A 41 8.31 2.29 -5.80
C LEU A 41 6.98 1.58 -5.48
N LEU A 42 5.84 2.22 -5.80
CA LEU A 42 4.51 1.61 -5.67
C LEU A 42 4.35 0.42 -6.64
N THR A 43 4.84 0.56 -7.87
CA THR A 43 4.79 -0.50 -8.89
C THR A 43 5.62 -1.70 -8.48
N GLU A 44 6.85 -1.51 -8.02
CA GLU A 44 7.71 -2.59 -7.51
C GLU A 44 7.05 -3.30 -6.31
N ALA A 45 6.53 -2.53 -5.35
CA ALA A 45 5.88 -3.10 -4.17
C ALA A 45 4.61 -3.90 -4.50
N HIS A 46 3.91 -3.55 -5.58
CA HIS A 46 2.62 -4.16 -5.94
C HIS A 46 2.73 -5.27 -6.98
N SER A 47 3.59 -5.10 -7.98
CA SER A 47 3.67 -5.92 -9.20
C SER A 47 4.93 -6.78 -9.28
N SER A 48 5.78 -6.77 -8.25
CA SER A 48 6.88 -7.73 -8.16
C SER A 48 6.35 -9.16 -8.33
N PRO A 49 7.04 -10.07 -9.04
CA PRO A 49 6.61 -11.46 -9.23
C PRO A 49 6.31 -12.22 -7.92
N PHE A 50 6.80 -11.70 -6.79
CA PHE A 50 6.62 -12.25 -5.45
C PHE A 50 5.56 -11.51 -4.62
N SER A 51 5.09 -10.36 -5.09
CA SER A 51 4.01 -9.60 -4.49
C SER A 51 2.69 -10.20 -4.97
N VAL A 52 2.05 -11.00 -4.11
CA VAL A 52 0.68 -11.52 -4.35
C VAL A 52 -0.30 -10.35 -4.25
N HIS A 53 -0.26 -9.43 -5.22
CA HIS A 53 -1.04 -8.20 -5.35
C HIS A 53 -1.56 -7.67 -4.01
N PRO A 54 -0.66 -7.17 -3.14
CA PRO A 54 -1.03 -6.82 -1.77
C PRO A 54 -2.10 -5.73 -1.78
N GLY A 55 -3.13 -5.92 -0.95
CA GLY A 55 -4.11 -4.87 -0.69
C GLY A 55 -3.47 -3.63 -0.06
N SER A 56 -4.17 -2.49 -0.15
CA SER A 56 -3.67 -1.17 0.26
C SER A 56 -3.12 -1.15 1.69
N MET A 57 -3.77 -1.84 2.62
CA MET A 57 -3.31 -1.91 4.02
C MET A 57 -1.96 -2.62 4.14
N LYS A 58 -1.84 -3.82 3.56
CA LYS A 58 -0.60 -4.60 3.60
C LYS A 58 0.54 -3.83 2.92
N MET A 59 0.28 -3.27 1.75
CA MET A 59 1.26 -2.50 0.99
C MET A 59 1.76 -1.28 1.78
N TYR A 60 0.86 -0.52 2.41
CA TYR A 60 1.24 0.61 3.28
C TYR A 60 2.09 0.16 4.48
N HIS A 61 1.72 -0.95 5.12
CA HIS A 61 2.45 -1.49 6.26
C HIS A 61 3.86 -1.98 5.90
N ASP A 62 4.02 -2.59 4.72
CA ASP A 62 5.32 -3.05 4.25
C ASP A 62 6.21 -1.85 3.85
N LEU A 63 5.65 -0.84 3.18
CA LEU A 63 6.39 0.35 2.76
C LEU A 63 6.80 1.25 3.93
N LYS A 64 5.90 1.47 4.91
CA LYS A 64 6.17 2.38 6.04
C LYS A 64 7.32 1.92 6.93
N GLN A 65 7.81 0.68 6.79
CA GLN A 65 8.96 0.18 7.53
C GLN A 65 10.27 0.82 7.06
N TYR A 66 10.34 1.24 5.80
CA TYR A 66 11.59 1.69 5.18
C TYR A 66 11.45 3.08 4.56
N PHE A 67 10.24 3.47 4.14
CA PHE A 67 10.00 4.69 3.39
C PHE A 67 9.01 5.61 4.09
N TRP A 68 9.13 6.90 3.82
CA TRP A 68 8.17 7.91 4.26
C TRP A 68 8.04 9.04 3.26
N TRP A 69 6.82 9.51 3.04
CA TRP A 69 6.52 10.79 2.40
C TRP A 69 5.13 11.30 2.82
N SER A 70 4.89 12.60 2.68
CA SER A 70 3.57 13.20 2.93
C SER A 70 2.55 12.64 1.94
N GLY A 71 1.43 12.12 2.44
CA GLY A 71 0.37 11.52 1.62
C GLY A 71 0.53 10.03 1.28
N MET A 72 1.60 9.36 1.73
CA MET A 72 1.91 7.95 1.39
C MET A 72 0.73 6.98 1.49
N LYS A 73 -0.06 7.07 2.56
CA LYS A 73 -1.24 6.19 2.74
C LYS A 73 -2.30 6.40 1.66
N GLY A 74 -2.50 7.65 1.24
CA GLY A 74 -3.44 8.02 0.18
C GLY A 74 -2.95 7.55 -1.19
N ASP A 75 -1.66 7.76 -1.48
CA ASP A 75 -1.03 7.33 -2.73
C ASP A 75 -1.11 5.81 -2.89
N VAL A 76 -0.82 5.04 -1.82
CA VAL A 76 -0.97 3.58 -1.81
C VAL A 76 -2.42 3.16 -2.07
N ALA A 77 -3.39 3.82 -1.41
CA ALA A 77 -4.80 3.49 -1.59
C ALA A 77 -5.25 3.77 -3.03
N MET A 78 -4.86 4.91 -3.60
CA MET A 78 -5.18 5.28 -4.97
C MET A 78 -4.53 4.32 -5.97
N PHE A 79 -3.27 3.95 -5.78
CA PHE A 79 -2.55 3.02 -6.64
C PHE A 79 -3.22 1.64 -6.66
N VAL A 80 -3.45 1.03 -5.50
CA VAL A 80 -4.09 -0.29 -5.41
C VAL A 80 -5.53 -0.26 -5.93
N SER A 81 -6.25 0.85 -5.77
CA SER A 81 -7.61 0.99 -6.30
C SER A 81 -7.68 0.89 -7.83
N LYS A 82 -6.59 1.20 -8.54
CA LYS A 82 -6.50 1.10 -10.01
C LYS A 82 -6.11 -0.30 -10.50
N CYS A 83 -5.75 -1.23 -9.61
CA CYS A 83 -5.35 -2.58 -10.00
C CYS A 83 -6.57 -3.48 -10.27
N LEU A 84 -6.72 -3.93 -11.52
CA LEU A 84 -7.82 -4.81 -11.94
C LEU A 84 -7.82 -6.15 -11.20
N ILE A 85 -6.65 -6.71 -10.88
CA ILE A 85 -6.55 -7.98 -10.14
C ILE A 85 -7.07 -7.79 -8.72
N CYS A 86 -6.64 -6.73 -8.04
CA CYS A 86 -7.15 -6.39 -6.71
C CYS A 86 -8.65 -6.08 -6.70
N GLN A 87 -9.17 -5.41 -7.73
CA GLN A 87 -10.60 -5.14 -7.84
C GLN A 87 -11.41 -6.45 -8.00
N GLN A 88 -10.95 -7.37 -8.85
CA GLN A 88 -11.64 -8.63 -9.12
C GLN A 88 -11.65 -9.57 -7.92
N VAL A 89 -10.55 -9.66 -7.16
CA VAL A 89 -10.49 -10.52 -5.96
C VAL A 89 -11.15 -9.88 -4.74
N LYS A 90 -11.42 -8.56 -4.79
CA LYS A 90 -12.18 -7.85 -3.76
C LYS A 90 -13.69 -8.01 -4.02
N ILE A 91 -14.12 -9.27 -4.12
CA ILE A 91 -15.53 -9.64 -4.17
C ILE A 91 -16.14 -9.38 -2.80
N GLU A 92 -17.38 -8.90 -2.79
CA GLU A 92 -18.14 -8.69 -1.56
C GLU A 92 -18.39 -10.04 -0.88
N HIS A 93 -17.56 -10.38 0.11
CA HIS A 93 -17.74 -11.56 0.95
C HIS A 93 -18.92 -11.43 1.92
N GLN A 94 -19.63 -10.30 1.92
CA GLN A 94 -20.85 -10.14 2.70
C GLN A 94 -21.97 -10.93 2.01
N ARG A 95 -22.66 -11.80 2.76
CA ARG A 95 -23.93 -12.33 2.29
C ARG A 95 -24.83 -11.14 1.99
N ALA A 96 -25.51 -11.15 0.84
CA ALA A 96 -26.59 -10.21 0.58
C ALA A 96 -27.50 -10.19 1.81
N SER A 97 -27.75 -9.01 2.36
CA SER A 97 -28.67 -8.85 3.49
C SER A 97 -29.99 -9.52 3.10
N GLY A 98 -30.34 -10.60 3.80
CA GLY A 98 -31.60 -11.29 3.60
C GLY A 98 -32.78 -10.35 3.90
N LEU A 99 -33.95 -10.65 3.36
CA LEU A 99 -35.19 -9.98 3.75
C LEU A 99 -35.37 -10.11 5.27
N LEU A 100 -35.46 -8.97 5.96
CA LEU A 100 -35.80 -8.92 7.39
C LEU A 100 -37.19 -9.56 7.55
N GLN A 101 -37.26 -10.70 8.23
CA GLN A 101 -38.54 -11.30 8.58
C GLN A 101 -39.08 -10.65 9.85
N PRO A 102 -40.33 -10.15 9.84
CA PRO A 102 -40.99 -9.68 11.06
C PRO A 102 -41.10 -10.81 12.08
N LEU A 103 -40.78 -10.53 13.34
CA LEU A 103 -41.08 -11.44 14.45
C LEU A 103 -42.56 -11.31 14.81
N ASP A 104 -43.29 -12.42 14.81
CA ASP A 104 -44.66 -12.46 15.31
C ASP A 104 -44.66 -12.17 16.82
N ILE A 105 -45.09 -10.97 17.17
CA ILE A 105 -45.44 -10.63 18.55
C ILE A 105 -46.91 -10.99 18.75
N SER A 106 -47.17 -12.11 19.45
CA SER A 106 -48.51 -12.38 19.96
C SER A 106 -48.86 -11.33 21.01
N VAL A 107 -49.92 -10.56 20.72
CA VAL A 107 -50.57 -9.62 21.64
C VAL A 107 -51.42 -10.38 22.65
#